data_AF-A0A1J5SRT5-F1
#
_entry.id   AF-A0A1J5SRT5-F1
#
_cell.length_a   1.000
_cell.length_b   1.000
_cell.length_c   1.000
_cell.angle_alpha   90.00
_cell.angle_beta   90.00
_cell.angle_gamma   90.00
#
_symmetry.space_group_name_H-M   'P 1'
#
loop_
_entity.id
_entity.type
_entity.pdbx_description
1 polymer ?
#
loop_
_entity_poly.entity_id
_entity_poly.type
_entity_poly.pdbx_seq_one_letter_code
_entity_poly.pdbx_strand_id
1 'polypeptide(L)'
;MMPFLSPGLPSSDLPVADAGAQPFEHLLDFRTFASLRRMVSHQKSKPLVRRADFMKQVTLYLPEVAARIEESDFGIVHLEVGAMKLATRDAIVARDLVAVRRYLALIADLFERADAELYDAIRISFLEALFLGETSMAHMEARSMLSRPMENVLRQAESRLEKSRTVVL
;
A
#
# COMPACT_ATOMS: atom_id res chain seq x y z
N MET A 1 46.21 15.35 -72.49
CA MET A 1 44.89 15.82 -72.03
C MET A 1 43.93 15.68 -73.20
N MET A 2 43.05 14.68 -73.16
CA MET A 2 41.96 14.49 -74.12
C MET A 2 40.62 14.81 -73.43
N PRO A 3 39.59 15.28 -74.17
CA PRO A 3 38.40 15.95 -73.64
C PRO A 3 37.24 14.98 -73.41
N PHE A 4 36.21 15.40 -72.66
CA PHE A 4 34.89 14.75 -72.70
C PHE A 4 33.74 15.76 -72.71
N LEU A 5 32.77 15.38 -73.54
CA LEU A 5 31.57 16.06 -74.01
C LEU A 5 30.46 16.19 -72.95
N SER A 6 29.64 17.25 -73.10
CA SER A 6 28.30 17.44 -72.51
C SER A 6 27.30 16.35 -72.97
N PRO A 7 26.15 16.12 -72.29
CA PRO A 7 24.95 16.94 -72.58
C PRO A 7 23.98 17.12 -71.38
N GLY A 8 23.13 18.14 -71.47
CA GLY A 8 22.09 18.41 -70.49
C GLY A 8 20.87 17.51 -70.59
N LEU A 9 20.03 17.56 -69.56
CA LEU A 9 18.59 17.32 -69.63
C LEU A 9 17.88 18.12 -68.53
N PRO A 10 16.84 18.89 -68.86
CA PRO A 10 15.79 19.29 -67.94
C PRO A 10 14.64 18.25 -68.00
N SER A 11 14.11 17.84 -66.84
CA SER A 11 12.73 17.34 -66.73
C SER A 11 12.37 17.20 -65.26
N SER A 12 11.50 18.06 -64.74
CA SER A 12 10.03 17.88 -64.68
C SER A 12 9.61 17.11 -63.43
N ASP A 13 9.20 17.90 -62.43
CA ASP A 13 8.04 17.69 -61.56
C ASP A 13 7.67 16.26 -61.19
N LEU A 14 8.13 15.84 -60.01
CA LEU A 14 7.44 14.84 -59.20
C LEU A 14 6.55 15.55 -58.17
N PRO A 15 5.27 15.16 -58.05
CA PRO A 15 4.39 15.73 -57.04
C PRO A 15 4.88 15.28 -55.67
N VAL A 16 5.09 16.25 -54.80
CA VAL A 16 5.34 16.05 -53.37
C VAL A 16 4.14 15.33 -52.80
N ALA A 17 4.26 14.01 -52.63
CA ALA A 17 3.36 13.23 -51.81
C ALA A 17 3.64 13.63 -50.35
N ASP A 18 2.93 14.67 -49.91
CA ASP A 18 2.78 15.04 -48.51
C ASP A 18 1.93 13.96 -47.82
N ALA A 19 2.51 12.76 -47.69
CA ALA A 19 1.97 11.71 -46.86
C ALA A 19 2.36 12.03 -45.42
N GLY A 20 1.61 12.96 -44.84
CA GLY A 20 1.68 13.32 -43.43
C GLY A 20 1.69 12.07 -42.56
N ALA A 21 2.87 11.79 -42.00
CA ALA A 21 3.06 10.82 -40.94
C ALA A 21 2.43 11.34 -39.65
N GLN A 22 1.10 11.36 -39.57
CA GLN A 22 0.39 11.78 -38.35
C GLN A 22 -0.86 10.91 -38.08
N PRO A 23 -0.77 9.56 -37.91
CA PRO A 23 -1.94 8.77 -37.50
C PRO A 23 -2.20 8.81 -35.99
N PHE A 24 -1.25 9.29 -35.16
CA PHE A 24 -1.25 9.00 -33.72
C PHE A 24 -1.40 10.22 -32.80
N GLU A 25 -1.17 11.46 -33.26
CA GLU A 25 -1.27 12.62 -32.35
C GLU A 25 -2.71 12.96 -31.94
N HIS A 26 -3.71 12.52 -32.72
CA HIS A 26 -5.12 12.81 -32.45
C HIS A 26 -5.84 11.69 -31.66
N LEU A 27 -5.15 10.60 -31.32
CA LEU A 27 -5.73 9.44 -30.62
C LEU A 27 -5.71 9.55 -29.08
N LEU A 28 -5.09 10.60 -28.54
CA LEU A 28 -4.97 10.82 -27.10
C LEU A 28 -5.52 12.20 -26.72
N ASP A 29 -6.80 12.45 -27.03
CA ASP A 29 -7.48 13.63 -26.52
C ASP A 29 -7.75 13.50 -25.00
N PHE A 30 -8.00 14.63 -24.34
CA PHE A 30 -8.23 14.66 -22.90
C PHE A 30 -9.44 13.80 -22.49
N ARG A 31 -10.41 13.63 -23.39
CA ARG A 31 -11.60 12.80 -23.17
C ARG A 31 -11.26 11.31 -23.13
N THR A 32 -10.36 10.86 -24.01
CA THR A 32 -9.81 9.51 -24.05
C THR A 32 -8.96 9.25 -22.81
N PHE A 33 -8.09 10.20 -22.42
CA PHE A 33 -7.36 10.13 -21.15
C PHE A 33 -8.28 10.07 -19.93
N ALA A 34 -9.32 10.92 -19.85
CA ALA A 34 -10.26 10.93 -18.74
C ALA A 34 -11.09 9.63 -18.65
N SER A 35 -11.47 9.08 -19.80
CA SER A 35 -12.18 7.80 -19.91
C SER A 35 -11.29 6.63 -19.52
N LEU A 36 -10.05 6.59 -20.00
CA LEU A 36 -9.04 5.60 -19.60
C LEU A 36 -8.72 5.70 -18.10
N ARG A 37 -8.58 6.91 -17.55
CA ARG A 37 -8.36 7.13 -16.12
C ARG A 37 -9.53 6.59 -15.29
N ARG A 38 -10.79 6.83 -15.70
CA ARG A 38 -11.96 6.24 -15.04
C ARG A 38 -11.95 4.72 -15.15
N MET A 39 -11.72 4.17 -16.34
CA MET A 39 -11.65 2.72 -16.55
C MET A 39 -10.58 2.07 -15.67
N VAL A 40 -9.35 2.58 -15.67
CA VAL A 40 -8.25 2.06 -14.83
C VAL A 40 -8.55 2.23 -13.33
N SER A 41 -9.25 3.30 -12.93
CA SER A 41 -9.65 3.50 -11.53
C SER A 41 -10.74 2.52 -11.08
N HIS A 42 -11.56 2.01 -12.00
CA HIS A 42 -12.63 1.06 -11.70
C HIS A 42 -12.21 -0.42 -11.92
N GLN A 43 -11.14 -0.68 -12.67
CA GLN A 43 -10.81 -2.04 -13.14
C GLN A 43 -9.67 -2.74 -12.36
N LYS A 44 -9.09 -2.11 -11.34
CA LYS A 44 -8.08 -2.77 -10.50
C LYS A 44 -8.66 -3.07 -9.13
N SER A 45 -9.08 -4.32 -8.92
CA SER A 45 -8.97 -4.90 -7.58
C SER A 45 -7.53 -4.64 -7.14
N LYS A 46 -7.34 -3.83 -6.10
CA LYS A 46 -6.00 -3.52 -5.62
C LYS A 46 -5.33 -4.87 -5.29
N PRO A 47 -4.10 -5.13 -5.76
CA PRO A 47 -3.44 -6.40 -5.49
C PRO A 47 -3.35 -6.60 -3.98
N LEU A 48 -3.52 -7.86 -3.55
CA LEU A 48 -3.36 -8.22 -2.14
C LEU A 48 -1.93 -7.89 -1.70
N VAL A 49 -1.83 -7.33 -0.52
CA VAL A 49 -0.59 -7.00 0.18
C VAL A 49 -0.13 -8.25 0.90
N ARG A 50 1.10 -8.66 0.64
CA ARG A 50 1.74 -9.80 1.33
C ARG A 50 2.80 -9.32 2.32
N ARG A 51 3.40 -10.26 3.06
CA ARG A 51 4.55 -10.00 3.94
C ARG A 51 5.64 -9.13 3.30
N ALA A 52 6.03 -9.43 2.06
CA ALA A 52 7.08 -8.67 1.38
C ALA A 52 6.70 -7.20 1.16
N ASP A 53 5.42 -6.91 0.93
CA ASP A 53 4.91 -5.55 0.79
C ASP A 53 4.83 -4.85 2.15
N PHE A 54 4.40 -5.56 3.21
CA PHE A 54 4.49 -5.08 4.59
C PHE A 54 5.93 -4.63 4.92
N MET A 55 6.91 -5.50 4.69
CA MET A 55 8.32 -5.19 4.98
C MET A 55 8.83 -3.99 4.19
N LYS A 56 8.50 -3.89 2.88
CA LYS A 56 8.86 -2.71 2.08
C LYS A 56 8.27 -1.43 2.65
N GLN A 57 6.99 -1.47 3.03
CA GLN A 57 6.26 -0.30 3.53
C GLN A 57 6.79 0.14 4.90
N VAL A 58 7.06 -0.80 5.81
CA VAL A 58 7.67 -0.51 7.11
C VAL A 58 9.07 0.07 6.94
N THR A 59 9.92 -0.52 6.10
CA THR A 59 11.28 0.01 5.86
C THR A 59 11.26 1.41 5.22
N LEU A 60 10.32 1.68 4.31
CA LEU A 60 10.26 2.96 3.61
C LEU A 60 9.69 4.09 4.47
N TYR A 61 8.63 3.81 5.23
CA TYR A 61 7.86 4.85 5.92
C TYR A 61 8.16 4.92 7.42
N LEU A 62 8.62 3.82 8.03
CA LEU A 62 8.85 3.67 9.46
C LEU A 62 10.19 2.99 9.74
N PRO A 63 11.32 3.58 9.30
CA PRO A 63 12.64 2.97 9.46
C PRO A 63 12.98 2.66 10.93
N GLU A 64 12.47 3.42 11.88
CA GLU A 64 12.61 3.17 13.31
C GLU A 64 11.90 1.89 13.80
N VAL A 65 10.86 1.45 13.10
CA VAL A 65 10.19 0.17 13.35
C VAL A 65 10.95 -0.95 12.67
N ALA A 66 11.40 -0.73 11.43
CA ALA A 66 12.21 -1.71 10.69
C ALA A 66 13.50 -2.08 11.45
N ALA A 67 14.13 -1.09 12.09
CA ALA A 67 15.33 -1.29 12.91
C ALA A 67 15.13 -2.20 14.14
N ARG A 68 13.88 -2.49 14.52
CA ARG A 68 13.55 -3.39 15.64
C ARG A 68 13.36 -4.85 15.20
N ILE A 69 13.38 -5.12 13.91
CA ILE A 69 13.21 -6.48 13.38
C ILE A 69 14.60 -7.13 13.36
N GLU A 70 14.81 -8.10 14.23
CA GLU A 70 16.06 -8.84 14.31
C GLU A 70 16.15 -9.93 13.24
N GLU A 71 17.36 -10.42 12.96
CA GLU A 71 17.58 -11.50 11.98
C GLU A 71 16.79 -12.77 12.35
N SER A 72 16.63 -13.06 13.64
CA SER A 72 15.84 -14.18 14.14
C SER A 72 14.33 -14.05 13.90
N ASP A 73 13.84 -12.81 13.75
CA ASP A 73 12.42 -12.53 13.51
C ASP A 73 12.09 -12.50 12.02
N PHE A 74 13.11 -12.31 11.19
CA PHE A 74 12.98 -12.17 9.75
C PHE A 74 12.44 -13.44 9.12
N GLY A 75 11.34 -13.32 8.38
CA GLY A 75 10.68 -14.49 7.77
C GLY A 75 9.35 -14.82 8.42
N ILE A 76 9.16 -14.41 9.68
CA ILE A 76 8.03 -14.81 10.50
C ILE A 76 7.10 -13.61 10.65
N VAL A 77 6.03 -13.57 9.84
CA VAL A 77 5.18 -12.37 9.71
C VAL A 77 4.59 -11.91 11.05
N HIS A 78 4.30 -12.83 11.97
CA HIS A 78 3.77 -12.49 13.30
C HIS A 78 4.79 -11.76 14.18
N LEU A 79 6.09 -12.06 14.04
CA LEU A 79 7.17 -11.39 14.76
C LEU A 79 7.47 -10.02 14.14
N GLU A 80 7.49 -9.95 12.82
CA GLU A 80 7.65 -8.69 12.07
C GLU A 80 6.52 -7.69 12.39
N VAL A 81 5.27 -8.17 12.40
CA VAL A 81 4.12 -7.38 12.87
C VAL A 81 4.22 -7.10 14.39
N GLY A 82 4.82 -8.01 15.15
CA GLY A 82 5.15 -7.83 16.56
C GLY A 82 6.05 -6.62 16.83
N ALA A 83 7.04 -6.35 15.98
CA ALA A 83 7.89 -5.17 16.07
C ALA A 83 7.08 -3.87 15.91
N MET A 84 6.14 -3.86 14.96
CA MET A 84 5.20 -2.75 14.77
C MET A 84 4.29 -2.53 15.98
N LYS A 85 3.81 -3.62 16.60
CA LYS A 85 3.05 -3.57 17.86
C LYS A 85 3.86 -2.97 19.00
N LEU A 86 5.12 -3.37 19.16
CA LEU A 86 5.99 -2.84 20.21
C LEU A 86 6.25 -1.35 20.00
N ALA A 87 6.55 -0.92 18.78
CA ALA A 87 6.74 0.49 18.47
C ALA A 87 5.48 1.32 18.73
N THR A 88 4.30 0.78 18.39
CA THR A 88 3.02 1.44 18.66
C THR A 88 2.74 1.52 20.15
N ARG A 89 2.98 0.45 20.91
CA ARG A 89 2.84 0.45 22.37
C ARG A 89 3.73 1.52 23.01
N ASP A 90 5.00 1.60 22.61
CA ASP A 90 5.94 2.58 23.15
C ASP A 90 5.45 4.01 22.87
N ALA A 91 4.96 4.27 21.66
CA ALA A 91 4.39 5.57 21.31
C ALA A 91 3.13 5.91 22.12
N ILE A 92 2.25 4.92 22.37
CA ILE A 92 1.08 5.09 23.24
C ILE A 92 1.51 5.46 24.67
N VAL A 93 2.47 4.72 25.23
CA VAL A 93 2.99 4.94 26.58
C VAL A 93 3.67 6.31 26.70
N ALA A 94 4.43 6.71 25.68
CA ALA A 94 5.08 8.02 25.59
C ALA A 94 4.12 9.17 25.26
N ARG A 95 2.82 8.89 25.03
CA ARG A 95 1.81 9.87 24.58
C ARG A 95 2.18 10.58 23.27
N ASP A 96 2.98 9.93 22.43
CA ASP A 96 3.29 10.43 21.09
C ASP A 96 2.14 10.09 20.13
N LEU A 97 1.10 10.91 20.18
CA LEU A 97 -0.10 10.72 19.36
C LEU A 97 0.16 10.90 17.86
N VAL A 98 1.25 11.57 17.48
CA VAL A 98 1.63 11.75 16.07
C VAL A 98 2.18 10.43 15.54
N ALA A 99 3.10 9.79 16.28
CA ALA A 99 3.59 8.47 15.94
C ALA A 99 2.47 7.42 15.95
N VAL A 100 1.61 7.41 16.97
CA VAL A 100 0.46 6.50 17.04
C VAL A 100 -0.43 6.62 15.80
N ARG A 101 -0.83 7.84 15.41
CA ARG A 101 -1.63 8.05 14.20
C ARG A 101 -0.94 7.53 12.95
N ARG A 102 0.34 7.82 12.79
CA ARG A 102 1.14 7.37 11.64
C ARG A 102 1.22 5.85 11.57
N TYR A 103 1.47 5.19 12.70
CA TYR A 103 1.57 3.73 12.77
C TYR A 103 0.22 3.05 12.50
N LEU A 104 -0.86 3.54 13.12
CA LEU A 104 -2.20 3.01 12.89
C LEU A 104 -2.70 3.23 11.46
N ALA A 105 -2.37 4.37 10.85
CA ALA A 105 -2.70 4.65 9.46
C ALA A 105 -2.01 3.66 8.50
N LEU A 106 -0.71 3.40 8.69
CA LEU A 106 0.00 2.42 7.86
C LEU A 106 -0.60 1.02 8.01
N ILE A 107 -0.90 0.59 9.23
CA ILE A 107 -1.51 -0.72 9.45
C ILE A 107 -2.90 -0.80 8.84
N ALA A 108 -3.71 0.26 8.92
CA ALA A 108 -5.02 0.29 8.26
C ALA A 108 -4.91 0.09 6.74
N ASP A 109 -3.97 0.79 6.09
CA ASP A 109 -3.75 0.69 4.65
C ASP A 109 -3.28 -0.70 4.18
N LEU A 110 -2.54 -1.41 5.04
CA LEU A 110 -2.10 -2.78 4.80
C LEU A 110 -3.23 -3.77 5.08
N PHE A 111 -3.96 -3.57 6.19
CA PHE A 111 -5.04 -4.43 6.65
C PHE A 111 -6.18 -4.56 5.64
N GLU A 112 -6.58 -3.48 4.99
CA GLU A 112 -7.65 -3.48 3.97
C GLU A 112 -7.36 -4.39 2.77
N ARG A 113 -6.09 -4.70 2.52
CA ARG A 113 -5.64 -5.46 1.34
C ARG A 113 -4.81 -6.67 1.71
N ALA A 114 -4.67 -6.98 2.99
CA ALA A 114 -3.81 -8.05 3.45
C ALA A 114 -4.28 -9.40 2.88
N ASP A 115 -3.33 -10.23 2.46
CA ASP A 115 -3.61 -11.65 2.25
C ASP A 115 -3.92 -12.34 3.60
N ALA A 116 -4.33 -13.61 3.53
CA ALA A 116 -4.80 -14.32 4.72
C ALA A 116 -3.75 -14.37 5.85
N GLU A 117 -2.48 -14.57 5.50
CA GLU A 117 -1.38 -14.67 6.46
C GLU A 117 -1.10 -13.32 7.14
N LEU A 118 -0.96 -12.24 6.35
CA LEU A 118 -0.72 -10.91 6.90
C LEU A 118 -1.94 -10.39 7.66
N TYR A 119 -3.16 -10.69 7.20
CA TYR A 119 -4.40 -10.32 7.88
C TYR A 119 -4.45 -10.95 9.26
N ASP A 120 -4.13 -12.24 9.37
CA ASP A 120 -4.13 -12.94 10.66
C ASP A 120 -3.05 -12.41 11.60
N ALA A 121 -1.86 -12.10 11.07
CA ALA A 121 -0.79 -11.48 11.83
C ALA A 121 -1.17 -10.10 12.37
N ILE A 122 -1.76 -9.23 11.55
CA ILE A 122 -2.26 -7.92 12.00
C ILE A 122 -3.38 -8.09 13.03
N ARG A 123 -4.29 -9.03 12.82
CA ARG A 123 -5.39 -9.28 13.76
C ARG A 123 -4.86 -9.73 15.12
N ILE A 124 -4.05 -10.80 15.17
CA ILE A 124 -3.60 -11.42 16.41
C ILE A 124 -2.45 -10.64 17.02
N SER A 125 -1.35 -10.50 16.27
CA SER A 125 -0.07 -10.00 16.81
C SER A 125 0.00 -8.48 16.93
N PHE A 126 -0.92 -7.76 16.29
CA PHE A 126 -1.04 -6.30 16.43
C PHE A 126 -2.32 -5.90 17.17
N LEU A 127 -3.50 -6.12 16.61
CA LEU A 127 -4.76 -5.60 17.18
C LEU A 127 -5.12 -6.23 18.52
N GLU A 128 -5.25 -7.55 18.55
CA GLU A 128 -5.64 -8.26 19.77
C GLU A 128 -4.54 -8.10 20.83
N ALA A 129 -3.27 -8.28 20.46
CA ALA A 129 -2.15 -8.12 21.38
C ALA A 129 -1.99 -6.70 21.98
N LEU A 130 -2.45 -5.65 21.28
CA LEU A 130 -2.31 -4.26 21.74
C LEU A 130 -3.54 -3.75 22.50
N PHE A 131 -4.75 -4.21 22.16
CA PHE A 131 -5.98 -3.62 22.67
C PHE A 131 -6.90 -4.59 23.41
N LEU A 132 -6.77 -5.91 23.24
CA LEU A 132 -7.72 -6.85 23.83
C LEU A 132 -7.54 -6.90 25.36
N GLY A 133 -8.58 -6.52 26.10
CA GLY A 133 -8.57 -6.49 27.56
C GLY A 133 -7.79 -5.33 28.18
N GLU A 134 -7.23 -4.44 27.37
CA GLU A 134 -6.51 -3.26 27.84
C GLU A 134 -7.48 -2.11 28.17
N THR A 135 -7.30 -1.47 29.33
CA THR A 135 -8.27 -0.51 29.90
C THR A 135 -7.66 0.85 30.23
N SER A 136 -6.36 1.04 30.03
CA SER A 136 -5.70 2.31 30.29
C SER A 136 -6.21 3.42 29.36
N MET A 137 -6.31 4.63 29.90
CA MET A 137 -6.77 5.82 29.16
C MET A 137 -5.97 6.07 27.87
N ALA A 138 -4.66 5.79 27.88
CA ALA A 138 -3.79 5.95 26.71
C ALA A 138 -4.18 5.00 25.56
N HIS A 139 -4.47 3.74 25.88
CA HIS A 139 -4.89 2.77 24.88
C HIS A 139 -6.33 3.02 24.40
N MET A 140 -7.22 3.52 25.27
CA MET A 140 -8.56 3.96 24.83
C MET A 140 -8.49 5.13 23.84
N GLU A 141 -7.61 6.10 24.11
CA GLU A 141 -7.36 7.22 23.20
C GLU A 141 -6.80 6.72 21.87
N ALA A 142 -5.77 5.86 21.88
CA ALA A 142 -5.23 5.26 20.67
C ALA A 142 -6.26 4.42 19.91
N ARG A 143 -7.11 3.68 20.62
CA ARG A 143 -8.21 2.89 20.04
C ARG A 143 -9.22 3.76 19.30
N SER A 144 -9.49 4.97 19.77
CA SER A 144 -10.37 5.92 19.08
C SER A 144 -9.84 6.37 17.70
N MET A 145 -8.56 6.14 17.43
CA MET A 145 -7.90 6.45 16.15
C MET A 145 -7.90 5.28 15.18
N LEU A 146 -8.43 4.11 15.57
CA LEU A 146 -8.53 2.96 14.68
C LEU A 146 -9.45 3.24 13.50
N SER A 147 -9.12 2.65 12.35
CA SER A 147 -10.04 2.59 11.23
C SER A 147 -11.25 1.72 11.58
N ARG A 148 -12.42 2.00 10.99
CA ARG A 148 -13.64 1.21 11.22
C ARG A 148 -13.46 -0.30 10.97
N PRO A 149 -12.76 -0.75 9.90
CA PRO A 149 -12.51 -2.18 9.71
C PRO A 149 -11.74 -2.82 10.87
N MET A 150 -10.69 -2.16 11.36
CA MET A 150 -9.88 -2.66 12.48
C MET A 150 -10.68 -2.69 13.78
N GLU A 151 -11.47 -1.63 14.06
CA GLU A 151 -12.34 -1.57 15.23
C GLU A 151 -13.38 -2.70 15.23
N ASN A 152 -14.00 -2.98 14.08
CA ASN A 152 -14.99 -4.05 13.94
C ASN A 152 -14.38 -5.42 14.26
N VAL A 153 -13.15 -5.68 13.79
CA VAL A 153 -12.45 -6.95 14.03
C VAL A 153 -12.08 -7.10 15.51
N LEU A 154 -11.64 -6.02 16.14
CA LEU A 154 -11.36 -6.01 17.58
C LEU A 154 -12.63 -6.28 18.40
N ARG A 155 -13.76 -5.65 18.06
CA ARG A 155 -15.07 -5.90 18.71
C ARG A 155 -15.51 -7.36 18.58
N GLN A 156 -15.23 -8.00 17.46
CA GLN A 156 -15.49 -9.44 17.30
C GLN A 156 -14.60 -10.29 18.20
N ALA A 157 -13.32 -9.94 18.34
CA ALA A 157 -12.40 -10.63 19.24
C ALA A 157 -12.84 -10.53 20.71
N GLU A 158 -13.28 -9.34 21.13
CA GLU A 158 -13.84 -9.11 22.47
C GLU A 158 -15.09 -9.95 22.72
N SER A 159 -15.99 -9.99 21.74
CA SER A 159 -17.21 -10.80 21.82
C SER A 159 -16.90 -12.30 21.94
N ARG A 160 -15.83 -12.78 21.29
CA ARG A 160 -15.37 -14.18 21.42
C ARG A 160 -14.78 -14.43 22.81
N LEU A 161 -13.94 -13.53 23.31
CA LEU A 161 -13.33 -13.64 24.64
C LEU A 161 -14.39 -13.70 25.73
N GLU A 162 -15.41 -12.85 25.65
CA GLU A 162 -16.49 -12.80 26.64
C GLU A 162 -17.29 -14.11 26.66
N LYS A 163 -17.64 -14.66 25.49
CA LYS A 163 -18.30 -15.97 25.39
C LYS A 163 -17.45 -17.08 26.00
N SER A 164 -16.14 -17.08 25.74
CA SER A 164 -15.24 -18.08 26.32
C SER A 164 -15.12 -17.95 27.84
N ARG A 165 -15.24 -16.75 28.41
CA ARG A 165 -15.24 -16.55 29.87
C ARG A 165 -16.52 -17.08 30.52
N THR A 166 -17.67 -16.87 29.89
CA THR A 166 -18.97 -17.35 30.42
C THR A 166 -19.11 -18.88 30.39
N VAL A 167 -18.43 -19.57 29.48
CA VAL A 167 -18.50 -21.05 29.34
C VAL A 167 -17.63 -21.77 30.39
N VAL A 168 -16.70 -21.06 31.04
CA VAL A 168 -15.73 -21.64 32.00
C VAL A 168 -16.16 -21.43 33.46
N LEU A 169 -17.29 -20.78 33.71
CA LEU A 169 -17.91 -20.60 35.03
C LEU A 169 -19.16 -21.49 35.18
#